data_AF-A0A1U6GJT0-F1
#
_entry.id   AF-A0A1U6GJT0-F1
#
_cell.length_a   1.000
_cell.length_b   1.000
_cell.length_c   1.000
_cell.angle_alpha   90.00
_cell.angle_beta   90.00
_cell.angle_gamma   90.00
#
_symmetry.space_group_name_H-M   'P 1'
#
loop_
_entity.id
_entity.type
_entity.pdbx_description
1 polymer ?
#
loop_
_entity_poly.entity_id
_entity_poly.type
_entity_poly.pdbx_seq_one_letter_code
_entity_poly.pdbx_strand_id
1 'polypeptide(L)'
;MSQLNDILEARLVAIDSLYLSIINDRVQDISNDAESLSMALSAIKIKDDTSKGIIVAIRSALLANSELARIVSEMIDGLITLPTVEAKHYE
;
A
#
# COMPACT_ATOMS: atom_id res chain seq x y z
N MET A 1 15.38 31.21 -10.51
CA MET A 1 15.74 29.77 -10.60
C MET A 1 15.98 29.17 -9.21
N SER A 2 16.78 29.78 -8.30
CA SER A 2 17.06 29.16 -6.99
C SER A 2 15.84 29.00 -6.07
N GLN A 3 14.99 30.03 -5.92
CA GLN A 3 13.82 29.97 -5.02
C GLN A 3 12.83 28.85 -5.36
N LEU A 4 12.67 28.50 -6.64
CA LEU A 4 11.78 27.41 -7.05
C LEU A 4 12.36 26.06 -6.62
N ASN A 5 13.68 25.89 -6.77
CA ASN A 5 14.38 24.68 -6.35
C ASN A 5 14.34 24.52 -4.82
N ASP A 6 14.53 25.60 -4.06
CA ASP A 6 14.44 25.57 -2.59
C ASP A 6 13.04 25.11 -2.11
N ILE A 7 11.97 25.57 -2.80
CA ILE A 7 10.59 25.14 -2.51
C ILE A 7 10.36 23.67 -2.89
N LEU A 8 10.88 23.23 -4.04
CA LEU A 8 10.73 21.85 -4.51
C LEU A 8 11.47 20.86 -3.62
N GLU A 9 12.68 21.21 -3.18
CA GLU A 9 13.50 20.38 -2.30
C GLU A 9 12.83 20.19 -0.93
N ALA A 10 12.33 21.26 -0.32
CA ALA A 10 11.58 21.17 0.94
C ALA A 10 10.32 20.28 0.82
N ARG A 11 9.62 20.35 -0.32
CA ARG A 11 8.46 19.47 -0.59
C ARG A 11 8.87 18.01 -0.77
N LEU A 12 9.98 17.75 -1.45
CA LEU A 12 10.50 16.41 -1.66
C LEU A 12 10.87 15.76 -0.33
N VAL A 13 11.58 16.48 0.54
CA VAL A 13 11.91 16.03 1.90
C VAL A 13 10.65 15.70 2.70
N ALA A 14 9.60 16.54 2.62
CA ALA A 14 8.34 16.27 3.32
C ALA A 14 7.60 15.03 2.77
N ILE A 15 7.67 14.79 1.45
CA ILE A 15 7.13 13.58 0.83
C ILE A 15 7.86 12.35 1.33
N ASP A 16 9.19 12.35 1.25
CA ASP A 16 10.03 11.22 1.61
C ASP A 16 9.94 10.86 3.10
N SER A 17 9.88 11.87 3.98
CA SER A 17 9.94 11.66 5.44
C SER A 17 8.59 11.43 6.12
N LEU A 18 7.49 11.99 5.59
CA LEU A 18 6.19 11.95 6.27
C LEU A 18 5.11 11.28 5.42
N TYR A 19 4.91 11.73 4.18
CA TYR A 19 3.79 11.24 3.37
C TYR A 19 3.97 9.79 2.95
N LEU A 20 5.18 9.35 2.59
CA LEU A 20 5.44 7.95 2.26
C LEU A 20 5.14 7.03 3.45
N SER A 21 5.54 7.41 4.67
CA SER A 21 5.23 6.63 5.88
C SER A 21 3.72 6.51 6.11
N ILE A 22 2.98 7.62 6.02
CA ILE A 22 1.52 7.62 6.20
C ILE A 22 0.82 6.78 5.13
N ILE A 23 1.27 6.88 3.87
CA ILE A 23 0.74 6.07 2.77
C ILE A 23 1.03 4.58 3.04
N ASN A 24 2.23 4.25 3.52
CA ASN A 24 2.60 2.89 3.86
C ASN A 24 1.68 2.29 4.94
N ASP A 25 1.50 3.01 6.05
CA ASP A 25 0.62 2.61 7.15
C ASP A 25 -0.80 2.34 6.61
N ARG A 26 -1.30 3.22 5.74
CA ARG A 26 -2.63 3.07 5.17
C ARG A 26 -2.74 1.88 4.21
N VAL A 27 -1.69 1.58 3.47
CA VAL A 27 -1.62 0.40 2.60
C VAL A 27 -1.60 -0.88 3.44
N GLN A 28 -0.85 -0.90 4.55
CA GLN A 28 -0.85 -2.03 5.49
C GLN A 28 -2.22 -2.23 6.14
N ASP A 29 -2.91 -1.17 6.56
CA ASP A 29 -4.29 -1.25 7.06
C ASP A 29 -5.22 -1.94 6.06
N ILE A 30 -5.16 -1.53 4.78
CA ILE A 30 -5.98 -2.12 3.71
C ILE A 30 -5.64 -3.60 3.51
N SER A 31 -4.35 -3.97 3.59
CA SER A 31 -3.92 -5.36 3.52
C SER A 31 -4.58 -6.18 4.64
N ASN A 32 -4.41 -5.74 5.89
CA ASN A 32 -4.93 -6.40 7.08
C ASN A 32 -6.46 -6.51 7.08
N ASP A 33 -7.16 -5.44 6.67
CA ASP A 33 -8.62 -5.41 6.56
C ASP A 33 -9.12 -6.39 5.50
N ALA A 34 -8.48 -6.44 4.34
CA ALA A 34 -8.85 -7.35 3.26
C ALA A 34 -8.66 -8.83 3.67
N GLU A 35 -7.54 -9.15 4.32
CA GLU A 35 -7.30 -10.49 4.87
C GLU A 35 -8.35 -10.84 5.94
N SER A 36 -8.58 -9.95 6.91
CA SER A 36 -9.54 -10.15 7.99
C SER A 36 -10.97 -10.37 7.47
N LEU A 37 -11.40 -9.59 6.48
CA LEU A 37 -12.71 -9.77 5.84
C LEU A 37 -12.80 -11.11 5.11
N SER A 38 -11.74 -11.54 4.42
CA SER A 38 -11.72 -12.87 3.78
C SER A 38 -11.82 -14.01 4.80
N MET A 39 -11.13 -13.89 5.93
CA MET A 39 -11.25 -14.84 7.04
C MET A 39 -12.66 -14.85 7.62
N ALA A 40 -13.27 -13.68 7.85
CA ALA A 40 -14.65 -13.57 8.34
C ALA A 40 -15.66 -14.23 7.39
N LEU A 41 -15.53 -14.00 6.08
CA LEU A 41 -16.37 -14.65 5.06
C LEU A 41 -16.21 -16.17 5.05
N SER A 42 -15.02 -16.68 5.41
CA SER A 42 -14.76 -18.12 5.52
C SER A 42 -15.60 -18.81 6.61
N ALA A 43 -16.03 -18.05 7.62
CA ALA A 43 -16.81 -18.55 8.75
C ALA A 43 -18.33 -18.60 8.46
N ILE A 44 -18.80 -17.95 7.38
CA ILE A 44 -20.23 -17.87 7.06
C ILE A 44 -20.72 -19.21 6.51
N LYS A 45 -21.72 -19.78 7.18
CA LYS A 45 -22.39 -21.01 6.72
C LYS A 45 -23.45 -20.68 5.69
N ILE A 46 -23.26 -21.17 4.46
CA ILE A 46 -24.20 -21.00 3.34
C ILE A 46 -24.73 -22.35 2.89
N LYS A 47 -26.03 -22.40 2.61
CA LYS A 47 -26.72 -23.63 2.21
C LYS A 47 -26.75 -23.82 0.68
N ASP A 48 -27.04 -22.77 -0.08
CA ASP A 48 -27.14 -22.85 -1.54
C ASP A 48 -25.79 -22.68 -2.24
N ASP A 49 -25.61 -23.36 -3.37
CA ASP A 49 -24.33 -23.42 -4.06
C ASP A 49 -23.98 -22.13 -4.80
N THR A 50 -24.99 -21.39 -5.26
CA THR A 50 -24.79 -20.08 -5.90
C THR A 50 -24.14 -19.09 -4.93
N SER A 51 -24.69 -18.94 -3.73
CA SER A 51 -24.17 -18.03 -2.72
C SER A 51 -22.81 -18.49 -2.18
N LYS A 52 -22.55 -19.81 -2.12
CA LYS A 52 -21.19 -20.34 -1.82
C LYS A 52 -20.19 -19.89 -2.87
N GLY A 53 -20.53 -20.01 -4.15
CA GLY A 53 -19.68 -19.57 -5.26
C GLY A 53 -19.37 -18.08 -5.18
N ILE A 54 -20.38 -17.26 -4.90
CA ILE A 54 -20.22 -15.81 -4.70
C ILE A 54 -19.27 -15.50 -3.53
N ILE A 55 -19.46 -16.13 -2.37
CA ILE A 55 -18.57 -15.93 -1.21
C ILE A 55 -17.14 -16.36 -1.53
N VAL A 56 -16.95 -17.49 -2.20
CA VAL A 56 -15.61 -17.94 -2.59
C VAL A 56 -14.95 -16.92 -3.52
N ALA A 57 -15.67 -16.38 -4.50
CA ALA A 57 -15.14 -15.34 -5.38
C ALA A 57 -14.74 -14.06 -4.62
N ILE A 58 -15.59 -13.58 -3.71
CA ILE A 58 -15.31 -12.38 -2.90
C ILE A 58 -14.07 -12.62 -2.01
N ARG A 59 -13.99 -13.78 -1.35
CA ARG A 59 -12.82 -14.15 -0.52
C ARG A 59 -11.53 -14.16 -1.31
N SER A 60 -11.55 -14.76 -2.50
CA SER A 60 -10.37 -14.80 -3.38
C SER A 60 -9.93 -13.39 -3.81
N ALA A 61 -10.89 -12.51 -4.14
CA ALA A 61 -10.60 -11.13 -4.50
C ALA A 61 -9.99 -10.34 -3.31
N LEU A 62 -10.54 -10.53 -2.10
CA LEU A 62 -10.00 -9.90 -0.89
C LEU A 62 -8.57 -10.37 -0.59
N LEU A 63 -8.28 -11.67 -0.69
CA LEU A 63 -6.91 -12.18 -0.49
C LEU A 63 -5.94 -11.64 -1.54
N ALA A 64 -6.36 -11.57 -2.81
CA ALA A 64 -5.54 -10.98 -3.86
C ALA A 64 -5.24 -9.49 -3.60
N ASN A 65 -6.23 -8.73 -3.13
CA ASN A 65 -6.04 -7.33 -2.76
C ASN A 65 -5.13 -7.17 -1.54
N SER A 66 -5.26 -8.06 -0.55
CA SER A 66 -4.37 -8.10 0.61
C SER A 66 -2.92 -8.26 0.19
N GLU A 67 -2.65 -9.21 -0.70
CA GLU A 67 -1.29 -9.49 -1.19
C GLU A 67 -0.74 -8.34 -2.04
N LEU A 68 -1.57 -7.74 -2.90
CA LEU A 68 -1.17 -6.56 -3.67
C LEU A 68 -0.82 -5.37 -2.76
N ALA A 69 -1.62 -5.13 -1.74
CA ALA A 69 -1.34 -4.09 -0.76
C ALA A 69 -0.02 -4.37 -0.02
N ARG A 70 0.24 -5.62 0.37
CA ARG A 70 1.50 -6.03 1.01
C ARG A 70 2.71 -5.74 0.11
N ILE A 71 2.63 -6.09 -1.19
CA ILE A 71 3.71 -5.81 -2.16
C ILE A 71 3.95 -4.30 -2.29
N VAL A 72 2.88 -3.50 -2.37
CA VAL A 72 3.01 -2.04 -2.45
C VAL A 72 3.65 -1.46 -1.19
N SER A 73 3.30 -2.00 -0.01
CA SER A 73 3.93 -1.60 1.25
C SER A 73 5.44 -1.89 1.24
N GLU A 74 5.85 -3.08 0.80
CA GLU A 74 7.27 -3.43 0.65
C GLU A 74 8.01 -2.48 -0.33
N MET A 75 7.36 -2.06 -1.41
CA MET A 75 7.93 -1.08 -2.33
C MET A 75 8.11 0.29 -1.66
N ILE A 76 7.15 0.73 -0.84
CA ILE A 76 7.23 1.99 -0.11
C ILE A 76 8.33 1.94 0.96
N ASP A 77 8.42 0.84 1.72
CA ASP A 77 9.53 0.61 2.66
C ASP A 77 10.88 0.66 1.95
N GLY A 78 10.96 0.09 0.75
CA GLY A 78 12.12 0.21 -0.13
C GLY A 78 12.48 1.66 -0.42
N LEU A 79 11.50 2.49 -0.81
CA LEU A 79 11.72 3.91 -1.11
C LEU A 79 12.16 4.71 0.14
N ILE A 80 11.56 4.45 1.29
CA ILE A 80 11.90 5.11 2.57
C ILE A 80 13.34 4.77 3.00
N THR A 81 13.81 3.57 2.69
CA THR A 81 15.14 3.09 3.08
C THR A 81 16.23 3.35 2.04
N LEU A 82 15.90 3.90 0.88
CA LEU A 82 16.90 4.25 -0.12
C LEU A 82 17.88 5.30 0.44
N PRO A 83 19.19 5.13 0.20
CA PRO A 83 20.16 6.15 0.57
C PRO A 83 19.89 7.43 -0.22
N THR A 84 20.13 8.57 0.41
CA THR A 84 20.03 9.88 -0.25
C THR A 84 21.00 9.89 -1.42
N VAL A 85 20.48 9.96 -2.65
CA VAL A 85 21.32 10.07 -3.85
C VAL A 85 21.74 11.53 -3.96
N GLU A 86 23.05 11.80 -3.85
CA GLU A 86 23.57 13.12 -4.19
C GLU A 86 23.19 13.44 -5.64
N ALA A 87 22.38 14.48 -5.83
CA ALA A 87 22.03 14.95 -7.16
C ALA A 87 23.34 15.35 -7.87
N LYS A 88 23.74 14.59 -8.89
CA LYS A 88 24.83 15.03 -9.77
C LYS A 88 24.39 16.33 -10.42
N HIS A 89 25.05 17.43 -10.09
CA HIS A 89 24.97 18.64 -10.88
C HIS A 89 25.56 18.33 -12.25
N TYR A 90 24.68 18.15 -13.24
CA TYR A 90 25.10 18.21 -14.63
C TYR A 90 25.32 19.69 -14.95
N GLU A 91 26.59 20.05 -15.21
CA GLU A 91 26.99 21.37 -15.75
C GLU A 91 26.36 21.65 -17.12
#